data_AF-A0A3N5LQS5-F1
#
_entry.id   AF-A0A3N5LQS5-F1
#
_cell.length_a   1.000
_cell.length_b   1.000
_cell.length_c   1.000
_cell.angle_alpha   90.00
_cell.angle_beta   90.00
_cell.angle_gamma   90.00
#
_symmetry.space_group_name_H-M   'P 1'
#
loop_
_entity.id
_entity.type
_entity.pdbx_description
1 polymer ?
#
loop_
_entity_poly.entity_id
_entity_poly.type
_entity_poly.pdbx_seq_one_letter_code
_entity_poly.pdbx_strand_id
1 'polypeptide(L)'
;MTEIHETRLPGVGIRFDFLTHDGERVGVIAHHSGRRELMICGADDPDTCRDVVRLDEDDVRALAEVLGVSHVTEEIDAMRLELQGLSIDWVPVTTTSAC
;
A
#
# COMPACT_ATOMS: atom_id res chain seq x y z
N MET A 1 9.93 14.66 -5.64
CA MET A 1 9.31 13.45 -5.06
C MET A 1 7.84 13.57 -5.37
N THR A 2 7.23 12.57 -6.01
CA THR A 2 5.81 12.63 -6.35
C THR A 2 5.00 12.48 -5.07
N GLU A 3 4.05 13.39 -4.84
CA GLU A 3 3.17 13.36 -3.68
C GLU A 3 2.05 12.33 -3.88
N ILE A 4 1.89 11.43 -2.91
CA ILE A 4 0.85 10.42 -2.89
C ILE A 4 -0.31 10.94 -2.03
N HIS A 5 -1.50 10.98 -2.60
CA HIS A 5 -2.72 11.37 -1.92
C HIS A 5 -3.43 10.11 -1.41
N GLU A 6 -3.80 10.12 -0.13
CA GLU A 6 -4.58 9.04 0.50
C GLU A 6 -6.02 9.51 0.73
N THR A 7 -6.99 8.73 0.27
CA THR A 7 -8.41 8.98 0.50
C THR A 7 -9.08 7.72 1.03
N ARG A 8 -9.67 7.80 2.23
CA ARG A 8 -10.50 6.71 2.77
C ARG A 8 -11.82 6.65 2.00
N LEU A 9 -12.18 5.45 1.55
CA LEU A 9 -13.44 5.16 0.86
C LEU A 9 -14.34 4.31 1.78
N PRO A 10 -15.32 4.91 2.48
CA PRO A 10 -16.15 4.21 3.45
C PRO A 10 -16.82 2.96 2.86
N GLY A 11 -16.62 1.81 3.51
CA GLY A 11 -17.17 0.52 3.08
C GLY A 11 -16.44 -0.15 1.91
N VAL A 12 -15.42 0.50 1.32
CA VAL A 12 -14.65 -0.02 0.19
C VAL A 12 -13.20 -0.30 0.60
N GLY A 13 -12.51 0.70 1.15
CA GLY A 13 -11.08 0.61 1.44
C GLY A 13 -10.37 1.96 1.44
N ILE A 14 -9.15 1.99 0.92
CA ILE A 14 -8.33 3.21 0.78
C ILE A 14 -7.93 3.37 -0.68
N ARG A 15 -8.08 4.59 -1.21
CA ARG A 15 -7.52 4.99 -2.51
C ARG A 15 -6.21 5.74 -2.29
N PHE A 16 -5.17 5.32 -2.99
CA PHE A 16 -3.93 6.04 -3.17
C PHE A 16 -3.91 6.61 -4.58
N ASP A 17 -3.53 7.87 -4.77
CA ASP A 17 -3.38 8.42 -6.10
C ASP A 17 -2.26 9.45 -6.20
N PHE A 18 -1.64 9.53 -7.37
CA PHE A 18 -0.55 10.45 -7.66
C PHE A 18 -0.53 10.86 -9.13
N LEU A 19 0.11 12.00 -9.40
CA LEU A 19 0.36 12.46 -10.77
C LEU A 19 1.76 12.02 -11.22
N THR A 20 1.83 11.37 -12.38
CA THR A 20 3.11 11.07 -13.02
C THR A 20 3.74 12.37 -13.54
N HIS A 21 5.04 12.30 -13.87
CA HIS A 21 5.72 13.43 -14.50
C HIS A 21 5.09 13.83 -15.85
N ASP A 22 4.49 12.88 -16.54
CA ASP A 22 3.85 13.08 -17.85
C ASP A 22 2.39 13.54 -17.73
N GLY A 23 1.91 13.79 -16.51
CA GLY A 23 0.59 14.35 -16.23
C GLY A 23 -0.54 13.33 -16.09
N GLU A 24 -0.24 12.03 -16.20
CA GLU A 24 -1.24 10.97 -16.00
C GLU A 24 -1.52 10.80 -14.51
N ARG A 25 -2.80 10.58 -14.13
CA ARG A 25 -3.16 10.25 -12.75
C ARG A 25 -3.23 8.74 -12.60
N VAL A 26 -2.39 8.20 -11.73
CA VAL A 26 -2.40 6.78 -11.36
C VAL A 26 -3.09 6.64 -10.02
N GLY A 27 -4.06 5.73 -9.94
CA GLY A 27 -4.79 5.40 -8.72
C GLY A 27 -4.67 3.93 -8.36
N VAL A 28 -4.64 3.62 -7.06
CA VAL A 28 -4.74 2.27 -6.53
C VAL A 28 -5.82 2.26 -5.45
N ILE A 29 -6.82 1.39 -5.58
CA ILE A 29 -7.76 1.10 -4.49
C ILE A 29 -7.35 -0.21 -3.82
N ALA A 30 -7.02 -0.14 -2.54
CA ALA A 30 -6.87 -1.30 -1.68
C ALA A 30 -8.19 -1.57 -0.97
N HIS A 31 -8.91 -2.63 -1.38
CA HIS A 31 -10.18 -2.99 -0.77
C HIS A 31 -9.98 -3.71 0.56
N HIS A 32 -10.96 -3.58 1.47
CA HIS A 32 -10.98 -4.36 2.72
C HIS A 32 -11.05 -5.88 2.50
N SER A 33 -11.52 -6.33 1.34
CA SER A 33 -11.56 -7.75 0.95
C SER A 33 -10.19 -8.33 0.58
N GLY A 34 -9.14 -7.51 0.50
CA GLY A 34 -7.83 -7.90 0.00
C GLY A 34 -7.70 -7.81 -1.52
N ARG A 35 -8.74 -7.43 -2.27
CA ARG A 35 -8.62 -7.12 -3.71
C ARG A 35 -7.95 -5.76 -3.91
N ARG A 36 -7.18 -5.61 -4.98
CA ARG A 36 -6.61 -4.32 -5.38
C ARG A 36 -7.08 -3.95 -6.78
N GLU A 37 -7.29 -2.67 -7.02
CA GLU A 37 -7.62 -2.14 -8.35
C GLU A 37 -6.62 -1.05 -8.71
N LEU A 38 -5.93 -1.20 -9.84
CA LEU A 38 -5.04 -0.19 -10.42
C LEU A 38 -5.80 0.52 -11.54
N MET A 39 -5.79 1.85 -11.52
CA MET A 39 -6.48 2.67 -12.51
C MET A 39 -5.58 3.76 -13.08
N ILE A 40 -5.78 4.06 -14.36
CA ILE A 40 -5.19 5.23 -15.02
C ILE A 40 -6.35 6.17 -15.36
N CYS A 41 -6.34 7.36 -14.77
CA CYS A 41 -7.28 8.42 -15.09
C CYS A 41 -6.63 9.42 -16.03
N GLY A 42 -7.41 9.94 -16.97
CA GLY A 42 -6.95 10.97 -17.90
C GLY A 42 -6.55 12.25 -17.15
N ALA A 43 -5.54 12.96 -17.67
CA ALA A 43 -5.11 14.25 -17.12
C ALA A 43 -6.23 15.31 -17.19
N ASP A 44 -7.07 15.25 -18.23
CA ASP A 44 -8.11 16.23 -18.53
C ASP A 44 -9.45 15.96 -17.83
N ASP A 45 -9.67 14.73 -17.38
CA ASP A 45 -10.88 14.33 -16.66
C ASP A 45 -10.57 13.29 -15.57
N PRO A 46 -10.41 13.72 -14.31
CA PRO A 46 -10.12 12.83 -13.19
C PRO A 46 -11.27 11.88 -12.84
N ASP A 47 -12.49 12.10 -13.37
CA ASP A 47 -13.64 11.22 -13.17
C ASP A 47 -13.72 10.12 -14.24
N THR A 48 -12.98 10.25 -15.34
CA THR A 48 -12.90 9.23 -16.39
C THR A 48 -11.66 8.35 -16.18
N CYS A 49 -11.86 7.18 -15.58
CA CYS A 49 -10.87 6.10 -15.60
C CYS A 49 -10.78 5.55 -17.03
N ARG A 50 -9.60 5.67 -17.64
CA ARG A 50 -9.35 5.13 -18.99
C ARG A 50 -9.29 3.61 -18.97
N ASP A 51 -8.63 3.05 -17.95
CA ASP A 51 -8.49 1.62 -17.75
C ASP A 51 -8.47 1.29 -16.26
N VAL A 52 -9.01 0.10 -15.93
CA VAL A 52 -9.00 -0.48 -14.58
C VAL A 52 -8.54 -1.92 -14.66
N VAL A 53 -7.44 -2.22 -13.96
CA VAL A 53 -6.90 -3.57 -13.80
C VAL A 53 -7.24 -4.05 -12.40
N ARG A 54 -7.89 -5.21 -12.31
CA ARG A 54 -8.15 -5.88 -11.02
C ARG A 54 -7.00 -6.84 -10.75
N LEU A 55 -6.41 -6.70 -9.57
CA LEU A 55 -5.26 -7.47 -9.14
C LEU A 55 -5.64 -8.23 -7.87
N ASP A 56 -5.31 -9.51 -7.84
CA ASP A 56 -5.33 -10.29 -6.60
C ASP A 56 -4.02 -10.10 -5.80
N GLU A 57 -3.80 -10.93 -4.78
CA GLU A 57 -2.59 -10.83 -3.97
C GLU A 57 -1.32 -11.25 -4.71
N ASP A 58 -1.39 -12.31 -5.52
CA ASP A 58 -0.24 -12.83 -6.25
C ASP A 58 0.14 -11.89 -7.39
N ASP A 59 -0.85 -11.29 -8.07
CA ASP A 59 -0.65 -10.25 -9.08
C ASP A 59 0.10 -9.05 -8.49
N VAL A 60 -0.31 -8.58 -7.31
CA VAL A 60 0.34 -7.45 -6.64
C VAL A 60 1.77 -7.79 -6.22
N ARG A 61 2.00 -9.00 -5.71
CA ARG A 61 3.34 -9.46 -5.34
C ARG A 61 4.26 -9.50 -6.55
N ALA A 62 3.79 -10.05 -7.67
CA ALA A 62 4.55 -10.07 -8.92
C ALA A 62 4.83 -8.66 -9.44
N LEU A 63 3.85 -7.76 -9.40
CA LEU A 63 4.02 -6.37 -9.83
C LEU A 63 5.05 -5.62 -8.96
N ALA A 64 4.98 -5.78 -7.64
CA ALA A 64 5.93 -5.15 -6.72
C ALA A 64 7.36 -5.64 -6.95
N GLU A 65 7.54 -6.94 -7.19
CA GLU A 65 8.84 -7.53 -7.53
C GLU A 65 9.43 -6.92 -8.81
N VAL A 66 8.63 -6.78 -9.87
CA VAL A 66 9.06 -6.16 -11.14
C VAL A 66 9.42 -4.68 -10.95
N LEU A 67 8.67 -3.95 -10.12
CA LEU A 67 8.92 -2.55 -9.81
C LEU A 67 10.09 -2.33 -8.85
N GLY A 68 10.75 -3.41 -8.40
CA GLY A 68 11.87 -3.34 -7.46
C GLY A 68 11.44 -2.90 -6.05
N VAL A 69 10.15 -2.98 -5.75
CA VAL A 69 9.60 -2.69 -4.43
C VAL A 69 9.65 -3.99 -3.63
N SER A 70 10.65 -4.13 -2.75
CA SER A 70 10.64 -5.19 -1.75
C SER A 70 9.50 -4.93 -0.76
N HIS A 71 8.54 -5.85 -0.67
CA HIS A 71 7.49 -5.76 0.36
C HIS A 71 8.11 -5.78 1.77
N VAL A 72 8.04 -4.66 2.47
CA VAL A 72 8.00 -4.67 3.95
C VAL A 72 6.54 -4.46 4.32
N THR A 73 5.77 -5.56 4.35
CA THR A 73 4.53 -5.56 5.11
C THR A 73 4.90 -5.68 6.58
N GLU A 74 5.26 -4.57 7.20
CA GLU A 74 5.18 -4.41 8.65
C GLU A 74 4.04 -3.46 8.94
N GLU A 75 2.83 -4.01 9.02
CA GLU A 75 1.83 -3.49 9.94
C GLU A 75 2.28 -3.88 11.36
N ILE A 76 3.44 -3.35 11.79
CA ILE A 76 3.68 -3.12 13.20
C ILE A 76 3.30 -1.67 13.37
N ASP A 77 2.02 -1.47 13.70
CA ASP A 77 1.57 -0.30 14.41
C ASP A 77 2.30 -0.31 15.76
N ALA A 78 3.59 0.05 15.73
CA ALA A 78 4.34 0.45 16.89
C ALA A 78 3.84 1.84 17.23
N MET A 79 2.62 1.87 17.77
CA MET A 79 2.39 2.56 19.03
C MET A 79 3.66 2.43 19.87
N ARG A 80 4.57 3.40 19.73
CA ARG A 80 5.54 3.71 20.77
C ARG A 80 4.70 4.32 21.88
N LEU A 81 4.04 3.44 22.62
CA LEU A 81 3.44 3.72 23.90
C LEU A 81 4.63 4.07 24.80
N GLU A 82 4.93 5.36 24.92
CA GLU A 82 5.89 5.87 25.91
C GLU A 82 5.33 5.64 27.32
N LEU A 83 5.38 4.40 27.79
CA LEU A 83 5.24 4.09 29.21
C LEU A 83 6.56 4.41 29.88
N GLN A 84 6.72 5.68 30.24
CA GLN A 84 7.63 6.23 31.25
C GLN A 84 8.78 5.30 31.69
N GLY A 85 9.80 5.15 30.83
CA GLY A 85 11.07 4.51 31.17
C GLY A 85 11.22 3.02 30.90
N LEU A 86 10.28 2.36 30.21
CA LEU A 86 10.45 0.97 29.78
C LEU A 86 10.57 0.86 28.24
N SER A 87 11.67 0.28 27.75
CA SER A 87 11.82 -0.08 26.34
C SER A 87 11.40 -1.53 26.14
N ILE A 88 10.41 -1.75 25.28
CA ILE A 88 10.06 -3.08 24.78
C ILE A 88 10.67 -3.21 23.37
N ASP A 89 11.40 -4.30 23.14
CA ASP A 89 11.97 -4.65 21.85
C ASP A 89 11.66 -6.12 21.54
N TRP A 90 11.54 -6.46 20.26
CA TRP A 90 11.22 -7.81 19.81
C TRP A 90 12.48 -8.48 19.27
N VAL A 91 12.86 -9.61 19.87
CA VAL A 91 13.98 -10.42 19.36
C VAL A 91 13.41 -11.56 18.51
N PRO A 92 13.90 -11.76 17.27
CA PRO A 92 13.45 -12.86 16.44
C PRO A 92 13.87 -14.20 17.05
N VAL A 93 12.90 -15.09 17.28
CA VAL A 93 13.16 -16.45 17.78
C VAL A 93 13.29 -17.38 16.58
N THR A 94 14.45 -18.04 16.47
CA THR A 94 14.68 -19.03 15.42
C THR A 94 14.30 -20.43 15.92
N THR A 95 14.08 -21.37 15.01
CA THR A 95 13.72 -22.76 15.35
C THR A 95 14.80 -23.49 16.17
N THR A 96 16.02 -22.92 16.23
CA THR A 96 17.15 -23.40 17.03
C THR A 96 17.26 -22.73 18.41
N SER A 97 16.38 -21.80 18.75
CA SER A 97 16.37 -21.17 20.07
C SER A 97 15.97 -22.18 21.15
N ALA A 98 16.72 -22.22 22.24
CA ALA A 98 16.42 -23.10 23.38
C ALA A 98 15.17 -22.62 24.13
N CYS A 99 14.33 -23.57 24.55
CA CYS A 99 13.18 -23.32 25.42
C CYS A 99 13.60 -22.93 26.85
#